data_AF-A0A318SNK3-F1
#
_entry.id   AF-A0A318SNK3-F1
#
_cell.length_a   1.000
_cell.length_b   1.000
_cell.length_c   1.000
_cell.angle_alpha   90.00
_cell.angle_beta   90.00
_cell.angle_gamma   90.00
#
_symmetry.space_group_name_H-M   'P 1'
#
loop_
_entity.id
_entity.type
_entity.pdbx_description
1 polymer ?
#
loop_
_entity_poly.entity_id
_entity_poly.type
_entity_poly.pdbx_seq_one_letter_code
_entity_poly.pdbx_strand_id
1 'polypeptide(L)'
;MSTILPTAWEQLTLELINRTRADPGGEAARLLSTDNQGIAQALAYFDVDEALFTQQMEAFDPAAPLAWNPNLARSAETHTDLMIQYDRQSHNLPGEPLLGARIADAGYRYSSAAENIYAYVEDPLQAHGGFVIDWGQGPGGMQDPAGHRLTIMNAKFTEIGIAIAEVPEAGAAIGPYATTQHFGTRADDAPQLLGVVIADADGDAFYDIGEGLGGITVTATGASGTFSTTSWAAGGYQMALPSGRYEVTFTGPGLDGQVVRQVEMSGVNLDLDVLARQAQPVPGAPSGGNDRVMGTEGPDMLSLLAGNDLARGFGGDDRLTGGLGADTLDGGAGNDILIGGPGEGDLRDVIYGGAGNDRIDGGYGNDQLHGGAGADDIAGGFGADTVIGNEGADVLTGGAFGDMLVGGDGFDFLNGGFGSDRLNGGAGPDRFFHLGVADHGSDWIQDYAGAEGDRLVWGGGEAGAARFQVNYADTPNAGAAGTQEAFVIDKATGQVLWALVDSADETIRVQVGTDVFEIA
;
A
#
# COMPACT_ATOMS: atom_id res chain seq x y z
N MET A 1 -26.40 17.58 -26.69
CA MET A 1 -26.43 17.15 -25.28
C MET A 1 -25.58 18.13 -24.50
N SER A 2 -25.98 18.46 -23.28
CA SER A 2 -25.28 19.43 -22.46
C SER A 2 -23.88 18.93 -22.11
N THR A 3 -22.87 19.80 -22.21
CA THR A 3 -21.45 19.50 -21.98
C THR A 3 -21.04 19.81 -20.54
N ILE A 4 -21.90 19.56 -19.55
CA ILE A 4 -21.54 19.81 -18.14
C ILE A 4 -20.57 18.71 -17.74
N LEU A 5 -19.30 19.08 -17.63
CA LEU A 5 -18.23 18.26 -17.08
C LEU A 5 -18.18 18.50 -15.57
N PRO A 6 -17.76 17.51 -14.77
CA PRO A 6 -17.64 17.70 -13.34
C PRO A 6 -16.60 18.77 -13.02
N THR A 7 -16.87 19.54 -11.97
CA THR A 7 -15.87 20.34 -11.26
C THR A 7 -14.85 19.42 -10.59
N ALA A 8 -13.72 19.96 -10.11
CA ALA A 8 -12.74 19.16 -9.37
C ALA A 8 -13.34 18.55 -8.08
N TRP A 9 -14.28 19.27 -7.45
CA TRP A 9 -14.97 18.79 -6.26
C TRP A 9 -15.90 17.61 -6.55
N GLU A 10 -16.69 17.72 -7.63
CA GLU A 10 -17.55 16.63 -8.09
C GLU A 10 -16.74 15.44 -8.61
N GLN A 11 -15.57 15.68 -9.23
CA GLN A 11 -14.66 14.62 -9.64
C GLN A 11 -14.14 13.84 -8.43
N LEU A 12 -13.60 14.51 -7.41
CA LEU A 12 -13.15 13.85 -6.19
C LEU A 12 -14.27 13.04 -5.54
N THR A 13 -15.48 13.60 -5.49
CA THR A 13 -16.64 12.89 -4.93
C THR A 13 -17.00 11.66 -5.76
N LEU A 14 -16.89 11.72 -7.10
CA LEU A 14 -17.09 10.58 -7.98
C LEU A 14 -16.05 9.48 -7.73
N GLU A 15 -14.78 9.84 -7.60
CA GLU A 15 -13.69 8.88 -7.34
C GLU A 15 -13.86 8.21 -5.97
N LEU A 16 -14.21 8.96 -4.94
CA LEU A 16 -14.47 8.40 -3.61
C LEU A 16 -15.63 7.39 -3.62
N ILE A 17 -16.70 7.70 -4.35
CA ILE A 17 -17.84 6.79 -4.55
C ILE A 17 -17.43 5.53 -5.30
N ASN A 18 -16.64 5.67 -6.37
CA ASN A 18 -16.18 4.53 -7.16
C ASN A 18 -15.19 3.65 -6.38
N ARG A 19 -14.30 4.25 -5.57
CA ARG A 19 -13.44 3.54 -4.62
C ARG A 19 -14.25 2.75 -3.59
N THR A 20 -15.30 3.36 -3.03
CA THR A 20 -16.23 2.69 -2.11
C THR A 20 -16.92 1.50 -2.77
N ARG A 21 -17.35 1.65 -4.03
CA ARG A 21 -18.00 0.57 -4.77
C ARG A 21 -17.05 -0.58 -5.09
N ALA A 22 -15.79 -0.29 -5.36
CA ALA A 22 -14.77 -1.28 -5.67
C ALA A 22 -14.32 -2.07 -4.42
N ASP A 23 -14.14 -1.39 -3.29
CA ASP A 23 -13.64 -1.97 -2.04
C ASP A 23 -14.35 -1.34 -0.82
N PRO A 24 -15.58 -1.78 -0.50
CA PRO A 24 -16.34 -1.19 0.60
C PRO A 24 -15.69 -1.44 1.96
N GLY A 25 -15.05 -2.61 2.16
CA GLY A 25 -14.34 -2.94 3.40
C GLY A 25 -13.12 -2.05 3.62
N GLY A 26 -12.28 -1.89 2.59
CA GLY A 26 -11.14 -0.99 2.66
C GLY A 26 -11.54 0.49 2.77
N GLU A 27 -12.66 0.90 2.17
CA GLU A 27 -13.17 2.26 2.38
C GLU A 27 -13.60 2.48 3.83
N ALA A 28 -14.23 1.49 4.47
CA ALA A 28 -14.56 1.57 5.89
C ALA A 28 -13.30 1.78 6.74
N ALA A 29 -12.24 1.00 6.46
CA ALA A 29 -10.96 1.16 7.15
C ALA A 29 -10.39 2.57 6.96
N ARG A 30 -10.38 3.10 5.72
CA ARG A 30 -9.90 4.47 5.42
C ARG A 30 -10.69 5.54 6.15
N LEU A 31 -12.02 5.44 6.18
CA LEU A 31 -12.87 6.41 6.88
C LEU A 31 -12.64 6.39 8.39
N LEU A 32 -12.36 5.22 8.97
CA LEU A 32 -12.08 5.08 10.41
C LEU A 32 -10.65 5.48 10.80
N SER A 33 -9.69 5.35 9.89
CA SER A 33 -8.28 5.66 10.13
C SER A 33 -7.85 7.04 9.64
N THR A 34 -8.77 7.86 9.13
CA THR A 34 -8.43 9.14 8.51
C THR A 34 -8.08 10.22 9.54
N ASP A 35 -7.09 11.05 9.22
CA ASP A 35 -6.79 12.29 9.94
C ASP A 35 -7.68 13.47 9.52
N ASN A 36 -8.62 13.25 8.57
CA ASN A 36 -9.55 14.28 8.14
C ASN A 36 -10.50 14.67 9.28
N GLN A 37 -10.41 15.94 9.70
CA GLN A 37 -11.22 16.47 10.81
C GLN A 37 -12.72 16.40 10.55
N GLY A 38 -13.18 16.58 9.32
CA GLY A 38 -14.59 16.53 8.95
C GLY A 38 -15.19 15.13 9.11
N ILE A 39 -14.47 14.09 8.68
CA ILE A 39 -14.88 12.69 8.86
C ILE A 39 -14.83 12.29 10.33
N ALA A 40 -13.76 12.64 11.05
CA ALA A 40 -13.65 12.37 12.49
C ALA A 40 -14.78 13.04 13.29
N GLN A 41 -15.16 14.28 12.93
CA GLN A 41 -16.31 14.96 13.50
C GLN A 41 -17.63 14.25 13.17
N ALA A 42 -17.81 13.76 11.95
CA ALA A 42 -19.01 13.03 11.57
C ALA A 42 -19.15 11.72 12.38
N LEU A 43 -18.09 10.92 12.47
CA LEU A 43 -18.05 9.70 13.27
C LEU A 43 -18.41 9.96 14.74
N ALA A 44 -17.79 10.99 15.33
CA ALA A 44 -18.03 11.36 16.72
C ALA A 44 -19.43 11.96 16.95
N TYR A 45 -19.92 12.81 16.05
CA TYR A 45 -21.22 13.47 16.15
C TYR A 45 -22.37 12.46 16.12
N PHE A 46 -22.23 11.43 15.28
CA PHE A 46 -23.24 10.40 15.12
C PHE A 46 -23.13 9.24 16.12
N ASP A 47 -22.07 9.19 16.95
CA ASP A 47 -21.80 8.10 17.90
C ASP A 47 -21.72 6.73 17.18
N VAL A 48 -20.96 6.70 16.08
CA VAL A 48 -20.87 5.52 15.20
C VAL A 48 -20.21 4.36 15.92
N ASP A 49 -20.89 3.21 15.94
CA ASP A 49 -20.29 1.94 16.31
C ASP A 49 -19.37 1.47 15.17
N GLU A 50 -18.06 1.69 15.33
CA GLU A 50 -17.04 1.39 14.32
C GLU A 50 -17.04 -0.09 13.91
N ALA A 51 -17.22 -1.00 14.87
CA ALA A 51 -17.22 -2.44 14.59
C ALA A 51 -18.45 -2.85 13.79
N LEU A 52 -19.62 -2.28 14.12
CA LEU A 52 -20.84 -2.48 13.34
C LEU A 52 -20.72 -1.85 11.95
N PHE A 53 -20.11 -0.67 11.83
CA PHE A 53 -19.90 0.01 10.56
C PHE A 53 -19.01 -0.83 9.63
N THR A 54 -17.86 -1.29 10.12
CA THR A 54 -16.97 -2.20 9.38
C THR A 54 -17.71 -3.45 8.95
N GLN A 55 -18.42 -4.12 9.87
CA GLN A 55 -19.21 -5.32 9.55
C GLN A 55 -20.23 -5.07 8.43
N GLN A 56 -20.93 -3.92 8.46
CA GLN A 56 -21.93 -3.60 7.45
C GLN A 56 -21.31 -3.26 6.09
N MET A 57 -20.16 -2.61 6.06
CA MET A 57 -19.43 -2.29 4.84
C MET A 57 -18.86 -3.55 4.19
N GLU A 58 -18.23 -4.44 4.97
CA GLU A 58 -17.70 -5.73 4.50
C GLU A 58 -18.80 -6.69 3.99
N ALA A 59 -20.05 -6.46 4.37
CA ALA A 59 -21.18 -7.25 3.90
C ALA A 59 -21.65 -6.90 2.48
N PHE A 60 -21.17 -5.81 1.88
CA PHE A 60 -21.48 -5.45 0.50
C PHE A 60 -20.58 -6.18 -0.49
N ASP A 61 -21.19 -6.72 -1.55
CA ASP A 61 -20.44 -7.14 -2.73
C ASP A 61 -19.91 -5.90 -3.48
N PRO A 62 -18.68 -5.95 -4.03
CA PRO A 62 -18.19 -4.91 -4.93
C PRO A 62 -19.14 -4.67 -6.10
N ALA A 63 -19.29 -3.40 -6.46
CA ALA A 63 -20.14 -2.95 -7.56
C ALA A 63 -19.32 -2.24 -8.63
N ALA A 64 -19.73 -2.38 -9.91
CA ALA A 64 -19.08 -1.67 -11.02
C ALA A 64 -19.12 -0.15 -10.80
N PRO A 65 -18.11 0.61 -11.26
CA PRO A 65 -18.06 2.06 -11.08
C PRO A 65 -19.23 2.77 -11.79
N LEU A 66 -19.56 3.96 -11.30
CA LEU A 66 -20.58 4.83 -11.87
C LEU A 66 -19.94 5.82 -12.84
N ALA A 67 -20.55 5.98 -14.02
CA ALA A 67 -20.13 6.98 -14.99
C ALA A 67 -20.82 8.33 -14.73
N TRP A 68 -20.11 9.43 -14.96
CA TRP A 68 -20.70 10.75 -14.88
C TRP A 68 -21.79 10.93 -15.93
N ASN A 69 -22.91 11.54 -15.53
CA ASN A 69 -24.00 11.89 -16.42
C ASN A 69 -24.47 13.35 -16.24
N PRO A 70 -24.32 14.20 -17.28
CA PRO A 70 -24.63 15.62 -17.18
C PRO A 70 -26.12 15.94 -16.98
N ASN A 71 -27.02 15.03 -17.36
CA ASN A 71 -28.45 15.23 -17.15
C ASN A 71 -28.84 14.93 -15.70
N LEU A 72 -28.24 13.89 -15.09
CA LEU A 72 -28.38 13.64 -13.66
C LEU A 72 -27.78 14.79 -12.85
N ALA A 73 -26.60 15.29 -13.24
CA ALA A 73 -25.93 16.40 -12.56
C ALA A 73 -26.77 17.68 -12.60
N ARG A 74 -27.35 18.04 -13.76
CA ARG A 74 -28.31 19.15 -13.86
C ARG A 74 -29.52 18.98 -12.94
N SER A 75 -30.04 17.75 -12.87
CA SER A 75 -31.19 17.47 -12.00
C SER A 75 -30.81 17.63 -10.52
N ALA A 76 -29.60 17.22 -10.14
CA ALA A 76 -29.05 17.38 -8.81
C ALA A 76 -28.80 18.87 -8.49
N GLU A 77 -28.23 19.63 -9.43
CA GLU A 77 -27.99 21.07 -9.30
C GLU A 77 -29.30 21.83 -9.04
N THR A 78 -30.32 21.57 -9.85
CA THR A 78 -31.65 22.18 -9.68
C THR A 78 -32.24 21.86 -8.32
N HIS A 79 -32.08 20.63 -7.83
CA HIS A 79 -32.59 20.24 -6.52
C HIS A 79 -31.80 20.89 -5.37
N THR A 80 -30.47 20.95 -5.51
CA THR A 80 -29.57 21.57 -4.53
C THR A 80 -29.88 23.06 -4.39
N ASP A 81 -30.07 23.77 -5.50
CA ASP A 81 -30.46 25.18 -5.50
C ASP A 81 -31.78 25.42 -4.75
N LEU A 82 -32.75 24.51 -4.91
CA LEU A 82 -34.01 24.57 -4.19
C LEU A 82 -33.80 24.30 -2.70
N MET A 83 -32.96 23.32 -2.32
CA MET A 83 -32.65 23.05 -0.91
C MET A 83 -32.10 24.31 -0.23
N ILE A 84 -31.20 25.00 -0.91
CA ILE A 84 -30.63 26.29 -0.49
C ILE A 84 -31.71 27.36 -0.41
N GLN A 85 -32.52 27.53 -1.46
CA GLN A 85 -33.58 28.53 -1.52
C GLN A 85 -34.61 28.38 -0.38
N TYR A 86 -34.97 27.14 -0.06
CA TYR A 86 -35.95 26.83 0.98
C TYR A 86 -35.33 26.64 2.36
N ASP A 87 -34.01 26.77 2.49
CA ASP A 87 -33.22 26.49 3.71
C ASP A 87 -33.65 25.17 4.37
N ARG A 88 -33.73 24.11 3.55
CA ARG A 88 -34.32 22.84 3.98
C ARG A 88 -33.72 21.65 3.26
N GLN A 89 -33.24 20.69 4.04
CA GLN A 89 -32.93 19.36 3.54
C GLN A 89 -34.24 18.55 3.35
N SER A 90 -34.61 18.27 2.10
CA SER A 90 -35.77 17.44 1.79
C SER A 90 -35.70 16.90 0.36
N HIS A 91 -36.07 15.64 0.19
CA HIS A 91 -36.18 14.97 -1.12
C HIS A 91 -37.19 15.64 -2.08
N ASN A 92 -38.12 16.45 -1.55
CA ASN A 92 -39.11 17.16 -2.34
C ASN A 92 -39.47 18.50 -1.70
N LEU A 93 -39.23 19.58 -2.43
CA LEU A 93 -39.49 20.94 -1.98
C LEU A 93 -40.79 21.52 -2.55
N PRO A 94 -41.35 22.57 -1.95
CA PRO A 94 -42.64 23.11 -2.39
C PRO A 94 -42.65 23.50 -3.88
N GLY A 95 -43.51 22.85 -4.66
CA GLY A 95 -43.65 23.11 -6.10
C GLY A 95 -42.65 22.38 -6.99
N GLU A 96 -41.79 21.55 -6.40
CA GLU A 96 -40.81 20.75 -7.11
C GLU A 96 -41.43 19.43 -7.62
N PRO A 97 -41.13 19.01 -8.86
CA PRO A 97 -41.47 17.66 -9.32
C PRO A 97 -40.78 16.57 -8.49
N LEU A 98 -41.37 15.37 -8.41
CA LEU A 98 -40.68 14.21 -7.84
C LEU A 98 -39.45 13.84 -8.68
N LEU A 99 -38.45 13.18 -8.07
CA LEU A 99 -37.19 12.77 -8.70
C LEU A 99 -37.36 12.27 -10.14
N GLY A 100 -38.27 11.32 -10.37
CA GLY A 100 -38.50 10.75 -11.70
C GLY A 100 -38.88 11.78 -12.78
N ALA A 101 -39.70 12.78 -12.42
CA ALA A 101 -40.01 13.88 -13.32
C ALA A 101 -38.82 14.85 -13.45
N ARG A 102 -38.10 15.16 -12.36
CA ARG A 102 -36.91 16.03 -12.39
C ARG A 102 -35.84 15.51 -13.35
N ILE A 103 -35.46 14.25 -13.23
CA ILE A 103 -34.42 13.65 -14.09
C ILE A 103 -34.90 13.53 -15.54
N ALA A 104 -36.19 13.24 -15.76
CA ALA A 104 -36.76 13.21 -17.10
C ALA A 104 -36.77 14.61 -17.76
N ASP A 105 -37.11 15.65 -17.00
CA ASP A 105 -37.08 17.05 -17.44
C ASP A 105 -35.65 17.52 -17.72
N ALA A 106 -34.67 17.02 -16.96
CA ALA A 106 -33.24 17.22 -17.25
C ALA A 106 -32.75 16.45 -18.50
N GLY A 107 -33.61 15.61 -19.10
CA GLY A 107 -33.33 14.86 -20.33
C GLY A 107 -32.81 13.44 -20.11
N TYR A 108 -32.84 12.92 -18.88
CA TYR A 108 -32.37 11.58 -18.54
C TYR A 108 -33.51 10.55 -18.66
N ARG A 109 -33.33 9.57 -19.55
CA ARG A 109 -34.30 8.49 -19.78
C ARG A 109 -33.90 7.24 -18.99
N TYR A 110 -34.49 7.07 -17.84
CA TYR A 110 -34.07 6.06 -16.86
C TYR A 110 -34.97 4.81 -16.87
N SER A 111 -34.37 3.69 -16.51
CA SER A 111 -35.08 2.46 -16.11
C SER A 111 -35.14 2.32 -14.59
N SER A 112 -34.19 2.93 -13.88
CA SER A 112 -34.11 3.02 -12.42
C SER A 112 -33.40 4.32 -12.05
N ALA A 113 -33.80 4.92 -10.92
CA ALA A 113 -33.18 6.13 -10.40
C ALA A 113 -33.33 6.20 -8.88
N ALA A 114 -32.40 6.89 -8.24
CA ALA A 114 -32.41 7.18 -6.81
C ALA A 114 -31.69 8.51 -6.55
N GLU A 115 -31.82 9.03 -5.34
CA GLU A 115 -31.15 10.26 -4.92
C GLU A 115 -30.69 10.17 -3.48
N ASN A 116 -29.55 10.80 -3.21
CA ASN A 116 -29.04 11.08 -1.88
C ASN A 116 -28.92 12.60 -1.72
N ILE A 117 -29.20 13.12 -0.52
CA ILE A 117 -29.12 14.55 -0.21
C ILE A 117 -28.33 14.78 1.08
N TYR A 118 -27.41 15.75 1.08
CA TYR A 118 -26.62 16.11 2.25
C TYR A 118 -26.49 17.63 2.32
N ALA A 119 -26.82 18.19 3.48
CA ALA A 119 -26.90 19.63 3.65
C ALA A 119 -25.66 20.21 4.31
N TYR A 120 -25.11 19.61 5.38
CA TYR A 120 -24.03 20.23 6.15
C TYR A 120 -22.62 19.79 5.71
N VAL A 121 -22.13 20.30 4.58
CA VAL A 121 -20.78 19.96 4.10
C VAL A 121 -19.82 21.12 4.34
N GLU A 122 -18.60 20.81 4.78
CA GLU A 122 -17.45 21.73 4.83
C GLU A 122 -16.45 21.44 3.70
N ASP A 123 -16.28 20.16 3.33
CA ASP A 123 -15.33 19.71 2.32
C ASP A 123 -15.81 18.38 1.64
N PRO A 124 -15.20 17.96 0.51
CA PRO A 124 -15.58 16.74 -0.21
C PRO A 124 -15.54 15.45 0.62
N LEU A 125 -14.52 15.32 1.46
CA LEU A 125 -14.26 14.13 2.26
C LEU A 125 -15.32 14.01 3.37
N GLN A 126 -15.71 15.13 3.98
CA GLN A 126 -16.82 15.15 4.92
C GLN A 126 -18.15 14.81 4.24
N ALA A 127 -18.43 15.33 3.05
CA ALA A 127 -19.63 14.96 2.29
C ALA A 127 -19.67 13.45 2.02
N HIS A 128 -18.56 12.91 1.52
CA HIS A 128 -18.42 11.50 1.21
C HIS A 128 -18.60 10.63 2.46
N GLY A 129 -17.84 10.90 3.52
CA GLY A 129 -17.97 10.21 4.79
C GLY A 129 -19.39 10.29 5.34
N GLY A 130 -20.02 11.45 5.23
CA GLY A 130 -21.41 11.66 5.63
C GLY A 130 -22.43 10.79 4.86
N PHE A 131 -22.26 10.59 3.56
CA PHE A 131 -23.10 9.69 2.78
C PHE A 131 -22.81 8.20 3.05
N VAL A 132 -21.54 7.84 3.25
CA VAL A 132 -21.13 6.44 3.47
C VAL A 132 -21.42 5.97 4.88
N ILE A 133 -21.11 6.77 5.92
CA ILE A 133 -21.44 6.47 7.33
C ILE A 133 -22.97 6.38 7.49
N ASP A 134 -23.67 7.27 6.81
CA ASP A 134 -25.12 7.44 6.84
C ASP A 134 -25.66 7.90 8.20
N TRP A 135 -26.57 8.89 8.20
CA TRP A 135 -26.77 9.75 9.37
C TRP A 135 -27.48 9.03 10.52
N GLY A 136 -27.02 9.25 11.75
CA GLY A 136 -27.47 8.48 12.92
C GLY A 136 -28.94 8.63 13.32
N GLN A 137 -29.65 7.49 13.32
CA GLN A 137 -30.92 7.24 14.03
C GLN A 137 -31.03 5.81 14.59
N GLY A 138 -30.04 4.95 14.38
CA GLY A 138 -30.02 3.54 14.78
C GLY A 138 -29.17 3.25 16.03
N PRO A 139 -29.19 2.00 16.54
CA PRO A 139 -28.51 1.62 17.79
C PRO A 139 -26.99 1.80 17.83
N GLY A 140 -26.33 1.91 16.68
CA GLY A 140 -24.88 2.14 16.56
C GLY A 140 -24.54 3.44 15.86
N GLY A 141 -25.37 4.47 16.04
CA GLY A 141 -25.09 5.81 15.51
C GLY A 141 -25.23 5.99 14.01
N MET A 142 -25.68 4.96 13.27
CA MET A 142 -25.91 5.02 11.82
C MET A 142 -27.39 4.94 11.49
N GLN A 143 -27.80 5.36 10.28
CA GLN A 143 -29.17 5.15 9.81
C GLN A 143 -29.48 3.65 9.66
N ASP A 144 -30.68 3.23 10.09
CA ASP A 144 -31.19 1.87 9.84
C ASP A 144 -32.62 1.92 9.25
N PRO A 145 -32.81 1.55 7.96
CA PRO A 145 -31.79 1.12 7.01
C PRO A 145 -30.92 2.30 6.52
N ALA A 146 -29.69 2.00 6.12
CA ALA A 146 -28.74 2.98 5.58
C ALA A 146 -29.06 3.36 4.13
N GLY A 147 -30.00 4.28 3.93
CA GLY A 147 -30.54 4.63 2.62
C GLY A 147 -29.51 5.17 1.63
N HIS A 148 -28.58 6.02 2.08
CA HIS A 148 -27.57 6.60 1.21
C HIS A 148 -26.54 5.56 0.78
N ARG A 149 -26.02 4.80 1.76
CA ARG A 149 -25.05 3.73 1.53
C ARG A 149 -25.62 2.62 0.64
N LEU A 150 -26.87 2.21 0.89
CA LEU A 150 -27.58 1.23 0.04
C LEU A 150 -27.75 1.72 -1.39
N THR A 151 -27.95 3.02 -1.60
CA THR A 151 -28.04 3.62 -2.93
C THR A 151 -26.68 3.62 -3.63
N ILE A 152 -25.62 4.04 -2.92
CA ILE A 152 -24.23 4.05 -3.42
C ILE A 152 -23.78 2.64 -3.84
N MET A 153 -24.11 1.61 -3.06
CA MET A 153 -23.70 0.23 -3.34
C MET A 153 -24.67 -0.54 -4.26
N ASN A 154 -25.72 0.10 -4.77
CA ASN A 154 -26.68 -0.58 -5.62
C ASN A 154 -26.09 -0.84 -7.01
N ALA A 155 -25.80 -2.11 -7.29
CA ALA A 155 -25.26 -2.57 -8.57
C ALA A 155 -26.20 -2.34 -9.78
N LYS A 156 -27.46 -1.96 -9.57
CA LYS A 156 -28.36 -1.60 -10.67
C LYS A 156 -27.94 -0.29 -11.33
N PHE A 157 -27.40 0.66 -10.57
CA PHE A 157 -27.03 1.98 -11.08
C PHE A 157 -25.69 1.91 -11.81
N THR A 158 -25.64 2.56 -12.97
CA THR A 158 -24.46 2.64 -13.85
C THR A 158 -23.97 4.07 -14.05
N GLU A 159 -24.79 5.06 -13.67
CA GLU A 159 -24.51 6.47 -13.88
C GLU A 159 -24.88 7.29 -12.64
N ILE A 160 -24.18 8.40 -12.45
CA ILE A 160 -24.38 9.36 -11.37
C ILE A 160 -24.25 10.78 -11.87
N GLY A 161 -24.99 11.69 -11.26
CA GLY A 161 -24.74 13.12 -11.32
C GLY A 161 -24.67 13.68 -9.91
N ILE A 162 -23.67 14.50 -9.65
CA ILE A 162 -23.43 15.12 -8.35
C ILE A 162 -23.63 16.62 -8.54
N ALA A 163 -24.14 17.29 -7.53
CA ALA A 163 -24.11 18.74 -7.44
C ALA A 163 -23.65 19.18 -6.07
N ILE A 164 -22.86 20.24 -6.03
CA ILE A 164 -22.34 20.86 -4.80
C ILE A 164 -22.51 22.37 -4.95
N ALA A 165 -23.12 23.02 -3.97
CA ALA A 165 -23.38 24.46 -4.00
C ALA A 165 -23.14 25.12 -2.64
N GLU A 166 -22.52 26.30 -2.68
CA GLU A 166 -22.30 27.15 -1.50
C GLU A 166 -23.61 27.79 -1.04
N VAL A 167 -23.81 27.81 0.28
CA VAL A 167 -24.99 28.40 0.92
C VAL A 167 -24.68 29.86 1.28
N PRO A 168 -25.42 30.85 0.73
CA PRO A 168 -25.03 32.26 0.83
C PRO A 168 -25.13 32.92 2.22
N GLU A 169 -25.75 32.28 3.23
CA GLU A 169 -26.09 32.93 4.51
C GLU A 169 -25.49 32.23 5.74
N ALA A 170 -24.86 33.02 6.62
CA ALA A 170 -24.38 32.53 7.92
C ALA A 170 -25.56 32.23 8.85
N GLY A 171 -25.71 30.96 9.25
CA GLY A 171 -26.77 30.49 10.15
C GLY A 171 -27.91 29.72 9.47
N ALA A 172 -27.77 29.37 8.19
CA ALA A 172 -28.69 28.46 7.49
C ALA A 172 -28.84 27.13 8.23
N ALA A 173 -30.05 26.56 8.21
CA ALA A 173 -30.32 25.24 8.78
C ALA A 173 -29.58 24.12 8.06
N ILE A 174 -29.09 24.39 6.84
CA ILE A 174 -28.41 23.43 5.97
C ILE A 174 -26.90 23.68 5.80
N GLY A 175 -26.20 24.39 6.70
CA GLY A 175 -24.73 24.48 6.64
C GLY A 175 -24.16 25.34 5.49
N PRO A 176 -22.82 25.42 5.34
CA PRO A 176 -22.17 26.32 4.37
C PRO A 176 -22.11 25.76 2.94
N TYR A 177 -22.24 24.45 2.73
CA TYR A 177 -22.35 23.83 1.39
C TYR A 177 -23.36 22.70 1.40
N ALA A 178 -24.27 22.68 0.42
CA ALA A 178 -25.19 21.57 0.19
C ALA A 178 -24.76 20.72 -0.99
N THR A 179 -24.99 19.41 -0.92
CA THR A 179 -24.72 18.48 -2.00
C THR A 179 -25.86 17.48 -2.21
N THR A 180 -26.09 17.13 -3.47
CA THR A 180 -27.02 16.06 -3.84
C THR A 180 -26.39 15.14 -4.87
N GLN A 181 -26.75 13.86 -4.82
CA GLN A 181 -26.28 12.83 -5.74
C GLN A 181 -27.51 12.17 -6.36
N HIS A 182 -27.64 12.21 -7.68
CA HIS A 182 -28.69 11.53 -8.41
C HIS A 182 -28.09 10.34 -9.17
N PHE A 183 -28.63 9.15 -8.93
CA PHE A 183 -28.18 7.90 -9.51
C PHE A 183 -29.16 7.43 -10.57
N GLY A 184 -28.67 6.70 -11.56
CA GLY A 184 -29.57 6.06 -12.50
C GLY A 184 -28.94 5.04 -13.42
N THR A 185 -29.80 4.46 -14.24
CA THR A 185 -29.44 3.55 -15.33
C THR A 185 -30.29 3.91 -16.53
N ARG A 186 -29.66 4.17 -17.66
CA ARG A 186 -30.40 4.43 -18.90
C ARG A 186 -31.04 3.17 -19.47
N ALA A 187 -32.07 3.35 -20.29
CA ALA A 187 -32.67 2.25 -21.03
C ALA A 187 -31.76 1.77 -22.19
N ASP A 188 -30.89 2.63 -22.69
CA ASP A 188 -29.89 2.39 -23.72
C ASP A 188 -28.45 2.42 -23.16
N ASP A 189 -28.32 2.02 -21.89
CA ASP A 189 -27.05 1.97 -21.19
C ASP A 189 -26.01 1.15 -21.97
N ALA A 190 -24.79 1.67 -22.02
CA ALA A 190 -23.66 1.04 -22.65
C ALA A 190 -22.50 1.08 -21.66
N PRO A 191 -21.80 -0.04 -21.44
CA PRO A 191 -20.64 -0.10 -20.57
C PRO A 191 -19.61 0.95 -20.93
N GLN A 192 -19.08 1.64 -19.93
CA GLN A 192 -18.08 2.68 -20.12
C GLN A 192 -16.75 2.27 -19.51
N LEU A 193 -15.68 2.50 -20.24
CA LEU A 193 -14.37 2.67 -19.65
C LEU A 193 -14.30 4.11 -19.13
N LEU A 194 -13.99 4.27 -17.86
CA LEU A 194 -13.87 5.56 -17.19
C LEU A 194 -12.67 5.55 -16.26
N GLY A 195 -12.34 6.71 -15.71
CA GLY A 195 -11.30 6.88 -14.70
C GLY A 195 -10.79 8.31 -14.74
N VAL A 196 -9.65 8.54 -14.10
CA VAL A 196 -8.99 9.83 -14.02
C VAL A 196 -7.51 9.73 -14.39
N VAL A 197 -7.00 10.78 -15.04
CA VAL A 197 -5.56 10.94 -15.26
C VAL A 197 -5.00 11.88 -14.22
N ILE A 198 -4.10 11.40 -13.35
CA ILE A 198 -3.70 12.06 -12.09
C ILE A 198 -2.22 12.43 -12.15
N ALA A 199 -1.88 13.72 -12.06
CA ALA A 199 -0.54 14.16 -11.72
C ALA A 199 -0.38 14.17 -10.20
N ASP A 200 -0.17 12.96 -9.67
CA ASP A 200 -0.11 12.66 -8.24
C ASP A 200 1.00 13.47 -7.56
N ALA A 201 0.59 14.34 -6.65
CA ALA A 201 1.44 15.30 -5.96
C ALA A 201 1.85 14.83 -4.56
N ASP A 202 1.09 13.93 -3.94
CA ASP A 202 1.31 13.46 -2.58
C ASP A 202 1.66 11.96 -2.46
N GLY A 203 1.57 11.22 -3.57
CA GLY A 203 2.01 9.84 -3.70
C GLY A 203 0.99 8.81 -3.26
N ASP A 204 -0.27 9.18 -3.05
CA ASP A 204 -1.31 8.25 -2.58
C ASP A 204 -1.96 7.43 -3.72
N ALA A 205 -1.58 7.70 -4.97
CA ALA A 205 -2.10 7.10 -6.20
C ALA A 205 -3.63 7.19 -6.34
N PHE A 206 -4.23 8.18 -5.70
CA PHE A 206 -5.64 8.52 -5.78
C PHE A 206 -5.78 9.96 -6.27
N TYR A 207 -6.99 10.35 -6.66
CA TYR A 207 -7.21 11.69 -7.17
C TYR A 207 -7.43 12.67 -6.02
N ASP A 208 -6.66 13.75 -6.01
CA ASP A 208 -6.97 14.95 -5.26
C ASP A 208 -7.30 16.16 -6.14
N ILE A 209 -7.99 17.11 -5.50
CA ILE A 209 -8.35 18.38 -6.14
C ILE A 209 -7.07 19.12 -6.55
N GLY A 210 -6.87 19.21 -7.87
CA GLY A 210 -5.74 19.90 -8.48
C GLY A 210 -4.78 18.98 -9.22
N GLU A 211 -4.89 17.67 -9.06
CA GLU A 211 -4.00 16.69 -9.68
C GLU A 211 -4.46 16.25 -11.06
N GLY A 212 -5.75 16.42 -11.36
CA GLY A 212 -6.33 16.00 -12.62
C GLY A 212 -5.68 16.62 -13.85
N LEU A 213 -5.19 15.79 -14.77
CA LEU A 213 -4.66 16.21 -16.06
C LEU A 213 -5.73 16.28 -17.14
N GLY A 214 -6.12 17.51 -17.50
CA GLY A 214 -7.01 17.75 -18.62
C GLY A 214 -6.34 17.76 -20.00
N GLY A 215 -7.10 17.34 -21.02
CA GLY A 215 -6.64 17.36 -22.40
C GLY A 215 -5.85 16.12 -22.84
N ILE A 216 -5.83 15.06 -22.03
CA ILE A 216 -5.20 13.79 -22.36
C ILE A 216 -6.10 13.02 -23.33
N THR A 217 -5.55 12.64 -24.48
CA THR A 217 -6.22 11.80 -25.46
C THR A 217 -6.16 10.35 -25.02
N VAL A 218 -7.32 9.75 -24.79
CA VAL A 218 -7.48 8.33 -24.46
C VAL A 218 -7.97 7.60 -25.69
N THR A 219 -7.28 6.54 -26.12
CA THR A 219 -7.63 5.76 -27.32
C THR A 219 -7.65 4.28 -27.00
N ALA A 220 -8.80 3.64 -27.13
CA ALA A 220 -8.97 2.19 -26.98
C ALA A 220 -9.07 1.51 -28.35
N THR A 221 -8.22 0.54 -28.62
CA THR A 221 -8.21 -0.25 -29.87
C THR A 221 -8.41 -1.72 -29.56
N GLY A 222 -9.42 -2.32 -30.20
CA GLY A 222 -9.74 -3.74 -30.06
C GLY A 222 -10.44 -4.31 -31.29
N ALA A 223 -10.91 -5.55 -31.21
CA ALA A 223 -11.58 -6.22 -32.34
C ALA A 223 -12.86 -5.49 -32.81
N SER A 224 -13.51 -4.76 -31.90
CA SER A 224 -14.72 -3.98 -32.16
C SER A 224 -14.44 -2.60 -32.79
N GLY A 225 -13.17 -2.23 -32.97
CA GLY A 225 -12.74 -0.97 -33.56
C GLY A 225 -11.84 -0.14 -32.64
N THR A 226 -11.62 1.11 -33.05
CA THR A 226 -10.88 2.12 -32.28
C THR A 226 -11.82 3.22 -31.82
N PHE A 227 -11.77 3.53 -30.54
CA PHE A 227 -12.59 4.54 -29.87
C PHE A 227 -11.66 5.55 -29.19
N SER A 228 -12.06 6.82 -29.12
CA SER A 228 -11.25 7.84 -28.46
C SER A 228 -12.10 8.87 -27.73
N THR A 229 -11.55 9.37 -26.62
CA THR A 229 -12.09 10.46 -25.81
C THR A 229 -10.93 11.35 -25.33
N THR A 230 -11.26 12.43 -24.61
CA THR A 230 -10.27 13.33 -24.01
C THR A 230 -10.62 13.56 -22.56
N SER A 231 -9.63 13.55 -21.67
CA SER A 231 -9.84 13.87 -20.27
C SER A 231 -10.33 15.31 -20.09
N TRP A 232 -11.22 15.48 -19.12
CA TRP A 232 -11.81 16.74 -18.71
C TRP A 232 -10.79 17.60 -17.97
N ALA A 233 -11.11 18.87 -17.71
CA ALA A 233 -10.22 19.76 -16.96
C ALA A 233 -9.83 19.22 -15.58
N ALA A 234 -10.72 18.45 -14.93
CA ALA A 234 -10.49 17.79 -13.67
C ALA A 234 -9.77 16.43 -13.78
N GLY A 235 -9.28 16.03 -14.97
CA GLY A 235 -8.57 14.76 -15.19
C GLY A 235 -9.45 13.56 -15.56
N GLY A 236 -10.73 13.57 -15.16
CA GLY A 236 -11.67 12.48 -15.44
C GLY A 236 -11.90 12.25 -16.93
N TYR A 237 -12.21 11.02 -17.33
CA TYR A 237 -12.59 10.68 -18.69
C TYR A 237 -13.62 9.54 -18.69
N GLN A 238 -14.38 9.43 -19.78
CA GLN A 238 -15.23 8.26 -20.01
C GLN A 238 -15.44 7.99 -21.50
N MET A 239 -15.66 6.72 -21.85
CA MET A 239 -15.85 6.25 -23.21
C MET A 239 -16.69 4.97 -23.21
N ALA A 240 -17.81 4.98 -23.94
CA ALA A 240 -18.60 3.77 -24.16
C ALA A 240 -17.81 2.75 -24.99
N LEU A 241 -17.65 1.53 -24.47
CA LEU A 241 -16.94 0.44 -25.13
C LEU A 241 -17.80 -0.83 -25.15
N PRO A 242 -17.98 -1.47 -26.32
CA PRO A 242 -18.54 -2.82 -26.38
C PRO A 242 -17.71 -3.82 -25.58
N SER A 243 -18.32 -4.92 -25.13
CA SER A 243 -17.57 -6.01 -24.50
C SER A 243 -16.44 -6.52 -25.40
N GLY A 244 -15.29 -6.82 -24.79
CA GLY A 244 -14.10 -7.25 -25.51
C GLY A 244 -12.80 -6.75 -24.87
N ARG A 245 -11.68 -7.18 -25.44
CA ARG A 245 -10.33 -6.75 -25.03
C ARG A 245 -9.89 -5.54 -25.84
N TYR A 246 -9.31 -4.57 -25.14
CA TYR A 246 -8.79 -3.34 -25.74
C TYR A 246 -7.40 -3.03 -25.20
N GLU A 247 -6.54 -2.58 -26.11
CA GLU A 247 -5.36 -1.80 -25.75
C GLU A 247 -5.78 -0.33 -25.64
N VAL A 248 -5.62 0.25 -24.46
CA VAL A 248 -5.95 1.64 -24.15
C VAL A 248 -4.66 2.43 -24.06
N THR A 249 -4.57 3.52 -24.79
CA THR A 249 -3.40 4.40 -24.82
C THR A 249 -3.78 5.80 -24.40
N PHE A 250 -2.91 6.44 -23.61
CA PHE A 250 -3.09 7.81 -23.13
C PHE A 250 -1.93 8.66 -23.65
N THR A 251 -2.25 9.78 -24.28
CA THR A 251 -1.26 10.69 -24.87
C THR A 251 -1.70 12.13 -24.69
N GLY A 252 -0.82 13.00 -24.24
CA GLY A 252 -1.16 14.40 -24.02
C GLY A 252 -0.13 15.14 -23.17
N PRO A 253 -0.30 16.46 -23.02
CA PRO A 253 0.58 17.27 -22.19
C PRO A 253 0.46 16.89 -20.71
N GLY A 254 1.57 16.88 -19.99
CA GLY A 254 1.62 16.51 -18.57
C GLY A 254 1.84 15.02 -18.31
N LEU A 255 1.71 14.17 -19.33
CA LEU A 255 2.22 12.80 -19.28
C LEU A 255 3.70 12.77 -19.64
N ASP A 256 4.46 11.91 -18.96
CA ASP A 256 5.88 11.71 -19.26
C ASP A 256 6.14 10.83 -20.50
N GLY A 257 5.06 10.34 -21.13
CA GLY A 257 5.12 9.50 -22.31
C GLY A 257 3.74 9.00 -22.69
N GLN A 258 3.69 8.13 -23.71
CA GLN A 258 2.48 7.38 -23.98
C GLN A 258 2.33 6.31 -22.89
N VAL A 259 1.20 6.33 -22.19
CA VAL A 259 0.80 5.25 -21.29
C VAL A 259 0.00 4.22 -22.08
N VAL A 260 0.24 2.94 -21.83
CA VAL A 260 -0.49 1.82 -22.45
C VAL A 260 -1.03 0.88 -21.38
N ARG A 261 -2.28 0.45 -21.52
CA ARG A 261 -2.97 -0.49 -20.62
C ARG A 261 -3.78 -1.50 -21.43
N GLN A 262 -3.92 -2.71 -20.90
CA GLN A 262 -4.81 -3.73 -21.47
C GLN A 262 -6.02 -3.87 -20.57
N VAL A 263 -7.22 -3.77 -21.14
CA VAL A 263 -8.48 -3.92 -20.40
C VAL A 263 -9.40 -4.94 -21.05
N GLU A 264 -10.27 -5.53 -20.23
CA GLU A 264 -11.34 -6.42 -20.69
C GLU A 264 -12.69 -5.86 -20.23
N MET A 265 -13.49 -5.40 -21.19
CA MET A 265 -14.86 -4.94 -20.95
C MET A 265 -15.81 -6.13 -20.86
N SER A 266 -16.41 -6.36 -19.69
CA SER A 266 -17.28 -7.52 -19.42
C SER A 266 -18.78 -7.21 -19.43
N GLY A 267 -19.20 -6.08 -20.03
CA GLY A 267 -20.62 -5.71 -20.09
C GLY A 267 -21.11 -4.86 -18.91
N VAL A 268 -20.19 -4.38 -18.08
CA VAL A 268 -20.40 -3.38 -17.02
C VAL A 268 -19.30 -2.31 -17.15
N ASN A 269 -19.49 -1.16 -16.49
CA ASN A 269 -18.46 -0.13 -16.46
C ASN A 269 -17.16 -0.69 -15.87
N LEU A 270 -16.04 -0.13 -16.32
CA LEU A 270 -14.71 -0.44 -15.85
C LEU A 270 -13.98 0.86 -15.54
N ASP A 271 -13.35 0.90 -14.37
CA ASP A 271 -12.53 2.00 -13.93
C ASP A 271 -11.07 1.72 -14.28
N LEU A 272 -10.37 2.74 -14.77
CA LEU A 272 -8.96 2.69 -15.15
C LEU A 272 -8.33 4.05 -14.89
N ASP A 273 -7.81 4.22 -13.70
CA ASP A 273 -7.02 5.40 -13.37
C ASP A 273 -5.61 5.31 -13.95
N VAL A 274 -5.06 6.48 -14.28
CA VAL A 274 -3.73 6.62 -14.87
C VAL A 274 -2.98 7.72 -14.15
N LEU A 275 -1.91 7.37 -13.47
CA LEU A 275 -0.96 8.36 -12.98
C LEU A 275 -0.20 8.95 -14.18
N ALA A 276 -0.04 10.27 -14.18
CA ALA A 276 0.65 11.04 -15.20
C ALA A 276 2.16 10.75 -15.20
N ARG A 277 2.66 10.58 -13.99
CA ARG A 277 3.90 9.89 -13.67
C ARG A 277 3.53 8.44 -13.39
N GLN A 278 3.46 7.62 -14.43
CA GLN A 278 3.65 6.21 -14.20
C GLN A 278 5.13 6.04 -13.94
N ALA A 279 5.49 5.31 -12.87
CA ALA A 279 6.85 4.82 -12.64
C ALA A 279 7.54 4.64 -14.00
N GLN A 280 8.53 5.49 -14.25
CA GLN A 280 9.19 5.53 -15.54
C GLN A 280 9.71 4.12 -15.84
N PRO A 281 9.44 3.53 -17.00
CA PRO A 281 10.53 2.83 -17.66
C PRO A 281 11.56 3.93 -17.93
N VAL A 282 12.66 3.90 -17.17
CA VAL A 282 13.86 4.69 -17.46
C VAL A 282 14.17 4.59 -18.96
N PRO A 283 14.69 5.63 -19.63
CA PRO A 283 14.88 5.61 -21.08
C PRO A 283 15.61 4.33 -21.57
N GLY A 284 14.83 3.42 -22.19
CA GLY A 284 15.27 2.08 -22.59
C GLY A 284 14.66 1.01 -21.68
N ALA A 285 13.78 0.17 -22.20
CA ALA A 285 13.30 -0.99 -21.46
C ALA A 285 14.51 -1.81 -20.96
N PRO A 286 14.53 -2.23 -19.68
CA PRO A 286 15.54 -3.16 -19.19
C PRO A 286 15.71 -4.29 -20.18
N SER A 287 16.95 -4.55 -20.53
CA SER A 287 17.36 -5.50 -21.53
C SER A 287 17.95 -6.73 -20.84
N GLY A 288 18.27 -7.77 -21.59
CA GLY A 288 19.04 -8.90 -21.05
C GLY A 288 20.53 -8.59 -20.91
N GLY A 289 20.92 -7.33 -20.77
CA GLY A 289 22.30 -6.91 -20.55
C GLY A 289 22.35 -5.72 -19.60
N ASN A 290 23.56 -5.30 -19.23
CA ASN A 290 23.80 -4.35 -18.15
C ASN A 290 23.10 -2.99 -18.35
N ASP A 291 22.21 -2.67 -17.42
CA ASP A 291 21.36 -1.49 -17.41
C ASP A 291 21.67 -0.54 -16.25
N ARG A 292 21.18 0.69 -16.38
CA ARG A 292 21.25 1.72 -15.34
C ARG A 292 19.89 2.37 -15.22
N VAL A 293 19.19 2.07 -14.14
CA VAL A 293 17.83 2.47 -13.84
C VAL A 293 17.85 3.40 -12.63
N MET A 294 17.17 4.53 -12.72
CA MET A 294 17.06 5.53 -11.67
C MET A 294 15.57 5.84 -11.51
N GLY A 295 15.08 5.70 -10.29
CA GLY A 295 13.76 6.07 -9.83
C GLY A 295 13.65 7.59 -9.63
N THR A 296 12.76 7.97 -8.74
CA THR A 296 12.28 9.31 -8.48
C THR A 296 12.27 9.55 -6.97
N GLU A 297 11.88 10.75 -6.54
CA GLU A 297 11.78 11.04 -5.10
C GLU A 297 10.46 10.52 -4.48
N GLY A 298 9.70 9.69 -5.20
CA GLY A 298 8.48 9.04 -4.70
C GLY A 298 8.41 7.56 -5.12
N PRO A 299 7.41 6.80 -4.64
CA PRO A 299 7.39 5.34 -4.75
C PRO A 299 7.53 4.80 -6.18
N ASP A 300 8.51 3.94 -6.38
CA ASP A 300 8.86 3.32 -7.66
C ASP A 300 8.73 1.80 -7.64
N MET A 301 8.50 1.23 -8.83
CA MET A 301 8.60 -0.21 -9.06
C MET A 301 9.59 -0.47 -10.19
N LEU A 302 10.80 -0.88 -9.83
CA LEU A 302 11.91 -1.10 -10.74
C LEU A 302 12.20 -2.60 -10.83
N SER A 303 11.85 -3.23 -11.95
CA SER A 303 12.23 -4.62 -12.24
C SER A 303 13.24 -4.65 -13.37
N LEU A 304 14.44 -5.08 -13.03
CA LEU A 304 15.54 -5.36 -13.92
C LEU A 304 15.42 -6.80 -14.46
N LEU A 305 16.21 -7.15 -15.50
CA LEU A 305 16.09 -8.44 -16.19
C LEU A 305 17.31 -9.31 -15.97
N ALA A 306 18.21 -9.38 -16.93
CA ALA A 306 19.45 -10.14 -16.79
C ALA A 306 20.59 -9.20 -17.16
N GLY A 307 21.74 -9.32 -16.52
CA GLY A 307 22.79 -8.35 -16.69
C GLY A 307 23.46 -8.04 -15.37
N ASN A 308 24.37 -7.09 -15.38
CA ASN A 308 24.87 -6.50 -14.14
C ASN A 308 24.37 -5.08 -14.11
N ASP A 309 23.31 -4.86 -13.36
CA ASP A 309 22.47 -3.68 -13.42
C ASP A 309 22.73 -2.76 -12.23
N LEU A 310 22.35 -1.50 -12.37
CA LEU A 310 22.32 -0.55 -11.26
C LEU A 310 20.92 0.06 -11.19
N ALA A 311 20.19 -0.16 -10.10
CA ALA A 311 18.95 0.52 -9.78
C ALA A 311 19.13 1.45 -8.58
N ARG A 312 18.47 2.61 -8.59
CA ARG A 312 18.31 3.49 -7.42
C ARG A 312 16.88 3.95 -7.31
N GLY A 313 16.27 3.85 -6.14
CA GLY A 313 14.93 4.37 -5.84
C GLY A 313 14.95 5.88 -5.61
N PHE A 314 15.82 6.34 -4.70
CA PHE A 314 15.98 7.70 -4.16
C PHE A 314 15.09 7.99 -2.96
N GLY A 315 13.82 8.28 -3.16
CA GLY A 315 12.89 8.64 -2.09
C GLY A 315 11.53 8.01 -2.31
N GLY A 316 10.74 7.82 -1.25
CA GLY A 316 9.48 7.08 -1.31
C GLY A 316 9.68 5.59 -1.03
N ASP A 317 8.57 4.87 -0.83
CA ASP A 317 8.59 3.44 -0.51
C ASP A 317 8.67 2.60 -1.80
N ASP A 318 9.88 2.17 -2.14
CA ASP A 318 10.21 1.60 -3.44
C ASP A 318 10.16 0.07 -3.48
N ARG A 319 10.03 -0.48 -4.69
CA ARG A 319 10.15 -1.92 -4.98
C ARG A 319 11.20 -2.15 -6.07
N LEU A 320 12.38 -2.63 -5.70
CA LEU A 320 13.50 -2.89 -6.61
C LEU A 320 13.73 -4.40 -6.75
N THR A 321 13.88 -4.88 -7.99
CA THR A 321 14.25 -6.27 -8.29
C THR A 321 15.39 -6.29 -9.31
N GLY A 322 16.53 -6.91 -8.98
CA GLY A 322 17.74 -6.99 -9.81
C GLY A 322 17.66 -8.00 -10.96
N GLY A 323 17.06 -9.15 -10.71
CA GLY A 323 16.79 -10.15 -11.74
C GLY A 323 17.87 -11.23 -11.78
N LEU A 324 18.72 -11.27 -12.82
CA LEU A 324 19.83 -12.23 -12.90
C LEU A 324 21.12 -11.48 -13.14
N GLY A 325 22.12 -11.69 -12.29
CA GLY A 325 23.50 -11.38 -12.58
C GLY A 325 24.19 -10.79 -11.38
N ALA A 326 24.87 -9.66 -11.53
CA ALA A 326 25.52 -9.02 -10.39
C ALA A 326 25.07 -7.57 -10.34
N ASP A 327 24.03 -7.33 -9.57
CA ASP A 327 23.26 -6.11 -9.55
C ASP A 327 23.65 -5.24 -8.37
N THR A 328 23.37 -3.94 -8.50
CA THR A 328 23.47 -2.99 -7.41
C THR A 328 22.14 -2.29 -7.25
N LEU A 329 21.50 -2.49 -6.10
CA LEU A 329 20.21 -1.89 -5.76
C LEU A 329 20.39 -0.93 -4.59
N ASP A 330 19.73 0.21 -4.65
CA ASP A 330 19.83 1.29 -3.65
C ASP A 330 18.40 1.84 -3.47
N GLY A 331 17.74 1.53 -2.36
CA GLY A 331 16.36 1.94 -2.08
C GLY A 331 16.30 3.45 -1.90
N GLY A 332 17.01 3.96 -0.91
CA GLY A 332 17.21 5.38 -0.70
C GLY A 332 16.55 5.83 0.58
N ALA A 333 15.42 6.53 0.52
CA ALA A 333 14.69 6.99 1.69
C ALA A 333 13.22 6.59 1.58
N GLY A 334 12.69 5.86 2.54
CA GLY A 334 11.38 5.22 2.47
C GLY A 334 11.47 3.81 3.03
N ASN A 335 10.34 3.14 3.18
CA ASN A 335 10.32 1.72 3.55
C ASN A 335 10.32 0.87 2.28
N ASP A 336 11.50 0.42 1.90
CA ASP A 336 11.74 -0.19 0.60
C ASP A 336 11.64 -1.71 0.63
N ILE A 337 11.35 -2.32 -0.53
CA ILE A 337 11.47 -3.76 -0.74
C ILE A 337 12.46 -4.00 -1.88
N LEU A 338 13.57 -4.65 -1.53
CA LEU A 338 14.66 -4.91 -2.46
C LEU A 338 14.89 -6.42 -2.59
N ILE A 339 14.95 -6.89 -3.83
CA ILE A 339 15.14 -8.31 -4.17
C ILE A 339 16.32 -8.41 -5.15
N GLY A 340 17.38 -9.13 -4.79
CA GLY A 340 18.53 -9.38 -5.66
C GLY A 340 18.11 -10.15 -6.92
N GLY A 341 17.88 -11.46 -6.76
CA GLY A 341 17.36 -12.26 -7.86
C GLY A 341 16.92 -13.69 -7.50
N PRO A 342 15.90 -14.25 -8.19
CA PRO A 342 15.26 -15.51 -7.76
C PRO A 342 15.88 -16.80 -8.35
N GLY A 343 17.01 -16.77 -9.06
CA GLY A 343 17.47 -17.94 -9.84
C GLY A 343 18.97 -18.23 -9.80
N GLU A 344 19.36 -19.49 -10.03
CA GLU A 344 20.79 -19.94 -10.03
C GLU A 344 21.72 -19.23 -11.04
N GLY A 345 21.17 -18.45 -11.97
CA GLY A 345 21.96 -17.62 -12.89
C GLY A 345 22.40 -16.29 -12.29
N ASP A 346 21.91 -16.00 -11.09
CA ASP A 346 22.25 -14.86 -10.27
C ASP A 346 23.61 -15.07 -9.57
N LEU A 347 24.33 -13.98 -9.30
CA LEU A 347 25.74 -14.03 -8.89
C LEU A 347 26.04 -13.36 -7.56
N ARG A 348 26.24 -12.05 -7.54
CA ARG A 348 26.64 -11.32 -6.32
C ARG A 348 26.06 -9.95 -6.46
N ASP A 349 25.08 -9.69 -5.61
CA ASP A 349 24.42 -8.42 -5.55
C ASP A 349 24.99 -7.56 -4.43
N VAL A 350 24.79 -6.26 -4.59
CA VAL A 350 25.06 -5.26 -3.57
C VAL A 350 23.77 -4.47 -3.38
N ILE A 351 23.13 -4.64 -2.22
CA ILE A 351 21.84 -4.04 -1.93
C ILE A 351 21.97 -3.10 -0.73
N TYR A 352 21.49 -1.87 -0.89
CA TYR A 352 21.36 -0.86 0.16
C TYR A 352 19.88 -0.54 0.34
N GLY A 353 19.33 -0.73 1.55
CA GLY A 353 17.98 -0.29 1.91
C GLY A 353 17.93 1.22 1.96
N GLY A 354 18.69 1.82 2.88
CA GLY A 354 18.85 3.26 2.98
C GLY A 354 18.29 3.80 4.28
N ALA A 355 17.26 4.64 4.25
CA ALA A 355 16.63 5.19 5.45
C ALA A 355 15.14 4.85 5.45
N GLY A 356 14.66 4.20 6.50
CA GLY A 356 13.31 3.66 6.62
C GLY A 356 13.39 2.20 7.07
N ASN A 357 12.24 1.56 7.25
CA ASN A 357 12.19 0.15 7.64
C ASN A 357 12.13 -0.71 6.38
N ASP A 358 13.28 -1.25 5.97
CA ASP A 358 13.43 -1.90 4.69
C ASP A 358 13.26 -3.42 4.78
N ARG A 359 12.83 -4.02 3.67
CA ARG A 359 12.80 -5.47 3.49
C ARG A 359 13.74 -5.86 2.35
N ILE A 360 14.78 -6.61 2.68
CA ILE A 360 15.82 -7.00 1.72
C ILE A 360 15.88 -8.53 1.61
N ASP A 361 15.86 -9.04 0.38
CA ASP A 361 16.08 -10.46 0.05
C ASP A 361 17.20 -10.55 -1.00
N GLY A 362 18.37 -11.05 -0.61
CA GLY A 362 19.51 -11.25 -1.53
C GLY A 362 19.23 -12.29 -2.60
N GLY A 363 18.44 -13.32 -2.28
CA GLY A 363 18.08 -14.36 -3.23
C GLY A 363 19.19 -15.41 -3.42
N TYR A 364 19.74 -15.52 -4.64
CA TYR A 364 20.82 -16.46 -4.94
C TYR A 364 22.11 -15.69 -5.19
N GLY A 365 23.19 -16.06 -4.51
CA GLY A 365 24.45 -15.39 -4.75
C GLY A 365 25.31 -15.36 -3.52
N ASN A 366 26.47 -14.71 -3.63
CA ASN A 366 27.23 -14.36 -2.43
C ASN A 366 27.11 -12.85 -2.25
N ASP A 367 26.06 -12.41 -1.58
CA ASP A 367 25.54 -11.05 -1.63
C ASP A 367 26.11 -10.15 -0.53
N GLN A 368 25.99 -8.84 -0.74
CA GLN A 368 26.32 -7.81 0.25
C GLN A 368 25.09 -6.94 0.48
N LEU A 369 24.49 -7.08 1.65
CA LEU A 369 23.22 -6.46 2.01
C LEU A 369 23.44 -5.49 3.17
N HIS A 370 22.93 -4.27 3.02
CA HIS A 370 23.00 -3.21 4.01
C HIS A 370 21.58 -2.66 4.26
N GLY A 371 21.09 -2.75 5.48
CA GLY A 371 19.79 -2.20 5.88
C GLY A 371 19.81 -0.69 5.85
N GLY A 372 20.52 -0.09 6.81
CA GLY A 372 20.75 1.34 6.85
C GLY A 372 20.17 1.93 8.13
N ALA A 373 19.30 2.92 8.03
CA ALA A 373 18.67 3.51 9.21
C ALA A 373 17.21 3.11 9.30
N GLY A 374 16.81 2.39 10.36
CA GLY A 374 15.45 1.93 10.55
C GLY A 374 15.43 0.50 11.09
N ALA A 375 14.25 -0.08 11.28
CA ALA A 375 14.13 -1.47 11.70
C ALA A 375 13.94 -2.35 10.47
N ASP A 376 15.02 -3.01 10.04
CA ASP A 376 15.09 -3.71 8.77
C ASP A 376 14.87 -5.23 8.89
N ASP A 377 14.30 -5.85 7.86
CA ASP A 377 14.17 -7.32 7.72
C ASP A 377 15.00 -7.78 6.51
N ILE A 378 16.17 -8.37 6.78
CA ILE A 378 17.18 -8.70 5.77
C ILE A 378 17.45 -10.21 5.75
N ALA A 379 17.30 -10.81 4.56
CA ALA A 379 17.65 -12.19 4.29
C ALA A 379 18.75 -12.27 3.21
N GLY A 380 19.87 -12.94 3.52
CA GLY A 380 20.94 -13.26 2.57
C GLY A 380 20.47 -14.20 1.47
N GLY A 381 19.91 -15.34 1.87
CA GLY A 381 19.34 -16.32 0.96
C GLY A 381 20.28 -17.50 0.74
N PHE A 382 20.65 -17.79 -0.50
CA PHE A 382 21.51 -18.91 -0.85
C PHE A 382 22.90 -18.44 -1.27
N GLY A 383 23.89 -18.71 -0.44
CA GLY A 383 25.32 -18.55 -0.73
C GLY A 383 26.03 -17.95 0.47
N ALA A 384 27.29 -17.54 0.32
CA ALA A 384 28.06 -16.98 1.43
C ALA A 384 27.90 -15.46 1.46
N ASP A 385 26.94 -15.01 2.26
CA ASP A 385 26.43 -13.64 2.26
C ASP A 385 27.10 -12.77 3.33
N THR A 386 27.04 -11.46 3.11
CA THR A 386 27.38 -10.44 4.11
C THR A 386 26.16 -9.57 4.34
N VAL A 387 25.63 -9.59 5.55
CA VAL A 387 24.40 -8.91 5.94
C VAL A 387 24.71 -7.93 7.07
N ILE A 388 24.38 -6.66 6.88
CA ILE A 388 24.70 -5.58 7.83
C ILE A 388 23.44 -4.75 8.09
N GLY A 389 22.93 -4.76 9.32
CA GLY A 389 21.74 -4.00 9.73
C GLY A 389 22.00 -2.49 9.77
N ASN A 390 23.04 -2.08 10.48
CA ASN A 390 23.45 -0.70 10.77
C ASN A 390 22.68 -0.06 11.94
N GLU A 391 21.80 0.93 11.73
CA GLU A 391 21.12 1.64 12.82
C GLU A 391 19.68 1.13 12.96
N GLY A 392 19.29 0.60 14.11
CA GLY A 392 17.90 0.27 14.41
C GLY A 392 17.71 -1.09 15.07
N ALA A 393 16.52 -1.68 14.93
CA ALA A 393 16.24 -2.97 15.57
C ALA A 393 15.94 -3.99 14.48
N ASP A 394 16.99 -4.71 14.06
CA ASP A 394 16.99 -5.42 12.80
C ASP A 394 16.74 -6.91 12.97
N VAL A 395 16.20 -7.53 11.92
CA VAL A 395 16.05 -8.97 11.77
C VAL A 395 16.93 -9.43 10.64
N LEU A 396 18.03 -10.11 10.97
CA LEU A 396 19.05 -10.55 10.02
C LEU A 396 19.04 -12.08 9.90
N THR A 397 18.86 -12.58 8.68
CA THR A 397 18.97 -14.00 8.36
C THR A 397 20.04 -14.23 7.29
N GLY A 398 21.03 -15.09 7.56
CA GLY A 398 22.05 -15.48 6.57
C GLY A 398 21.44 -16.39 5.51
N GLY A 399 21.04 -17.59 5.92
CA GLY A 399 20.27 -18.50 5.07
C GLY A 399 20.96 -19.83 4.91
N ALA A 400 21.60 -20.08 3.78
CA ALA A 400 22.37 -21.31 3.53
C ALA A 400 23.83 -20.97 3.26
N PHE A 401 24.76 -21.86 3.67
CA PHE A 401 26.21 -21.67 3.66
C PHE A 401 26.71 -20.74 4.76
N GLY A 402 28.01 -20.41 4.72
CA GLY A 402 28.68 -19.70 5.81
C GLY A 402 28.63 -18.19 5.59
N ASP A 403 27.83 -17.53 6.42
CA ASP A 403 27.49 -16.11 6.29
C ASP A 403 28.23 -15.21 7.27
N MET A 404 28.17 -13.90 7.03
CA MET A 404 28.63 -12.87 7.97
C MET A 404 27.50 -11.89 8.25
N LEU A 405 26.99 -11.86 9.48
CA LEU A 405 25.93 -10.96 9.93
C LEU A 405 26.48 -9.97 10.96
N VAL A 406 26.14 -8.69 10.79
CA VAL A 406 26.46 -7.60 11.72
C VAL A 406 25.17 -6.83 12.01
N GLY A 407 24.69 -6.85 13.25
CA GLY A 407 23.49 -6.12 13.69
C GLY A 407 23.73 -4.62 13.61
N GLY A 408 24.46 -4.08 14.57
CA GLY A 408 24.86 -2.68 14.59
C GLY A 408 24.39 -2.00 15.85
N ASP A 409 23.75 -0.83 15.74
CA ASP A 409 23.20 -0.14 16.90
C ASP A 409 21.74 -0.56 17.11
N GLY A 410 21.39 -1.17 18.26
CA GLY A 410 20.00 -1.30 18.70
C GLY A 410 19.64 -2.65 19.30
N PHE A 411 18.55 -3.27 18.85
CA PHE A 411 18.16 -4.60 19.35
C PHE A 411 17.99 -5.53 18.17
N ASP A 412 18.98 -6.38 17.97
CA ASP A 412 19.06 -7.16 16.75
C ASP A 412 18.75 -8.64 17.00
N PHE A 413 18.04 -9.23 16.05
CA PHE A 413 17.83 -10.65 15.95
C PHE A 413 18.64 -11.22 14.80
N LEU A 414 19.65 -12.04 15.11
CA LEU A 414 20.56 -12.64 14.15
C LEU A 414 20.32 -14.14 14.06
N ASN A 415 20.08 -14.63 12.85
CA ASN A 415 19.96 -16.04 12.53
C ASN A 415 20.92 -16.37 11.36
N GLY A 416 22.07 -16.97 11.65
CA GLY A 416 23.01 -17.38 10.60
C GLY A 416 22.39 -18.35 9.59
N GLY A 417 21.50 -19.23 10.06
CA GLY A 417 20.87 -20.25 9.21
C GLY A 417 21.73 -21.51 9.13
N PHE A 418 21.76 -22.14 7.96
CA PHE A 418 22.49 -23.37 7.72
C PHE A 418 23.94 -23.10 7.33
N GLY A 419 24.91 -23.40 8.18
CA GLY A 419 26.30 -23.19 7.79
C GLY A 419 27.27 -23.11 8.95
N SER A 420 28.21 -22.20 8.87
CA SER A 420 29.10 -21.90 10.00
C SER A 420 29.38 -20.43 9.89
N ASP A 421 28.56 -19.67 10.62
CA ASP A 421 28.36 -18.26 10.34
C ASP A 421 29.21 -17.41 11.28
N ARG A 422 29.48 -16.18 10.89
CA ARG A 422 30.10 -15.16 11.75
C ARG A 422 29.05 -14.13 12.10
N LEU A 423 28.77 -14.00 13.38
CA LEU A 423 27.72 -13.12 13.88
C LEU A 423 28.36 -12.06 14.79
N ASN A 424 27.93 -10.81 14.63
CA ASN A 424 28.28 -9.70 15.50
C ASN A 424 26.98 -8.95 15.81
N GLY A 425 26.60 -8.88 17.09
CA GLY A 425 25.37 -8.20 17.50
C GLY A 425 25.49 -6.69 17.38
N GLY A 426 26.64 -6.16 17.77
CA GLY A 426 26.89 -4.74 17.86
C GLY A 426 26.57 -4.23 19.26
N ALA A 427 25.90 -3.08 19.34
CA ALA A 427 25.55 -2.44 20.59
C ALA A 427 24.09 -2.72 20.94
N GLY A 428 23.86 -3.21 22.16
CA GLY A 428 22.51 -3.40 22.70
C GLY A 428 22.22 -4.85 23.07
N PRO A 429 20.96 -5.20 23.38
CA PRO A 429 20.66 -6.49 23.99
C PRO A 429 20.28 -7.56 22.96
N ASP A 430 21.21 -8.15 22.23
CA ASP A 430 20.91 -8.89 20.98
C ASP A 430 20.49 -10.36 21.16
N ARG A 431 20.00 -10.96 20.08
CA ARG A 431 19.53 -12.35 20.03
C ARG A 431 20.21 -13.13 18.92
N PHE A 432 20.94 -14.18 19.28
CA PHE A 432 21.61 -15.08 18.34
C PHE A 432 20.86 -16.41 18.27
N PHE A 433 20.14 -16.66 17.20
CA PHE A 433 19.26 -17.81 17.04
C PHE A 433 19.98 -19.04 16.46
N HIS A 434 19.59 -20.22 16.93
CA HIS A 434 19.97 -21.50 16.34
C HIS A 434 18.78 -22.46 16.36
N LEU A 435 18.44 -23.04 15.20
CA LEU A 435 17.23 -23.87 15.03
C LEU A 435 17.24 -25.16 15.86
N GLY A 436 18.43 -25.65 16.21
CA GLY A 436 18.60 -26.82 17.09
C GLY A 436 18.33 -28.17 16.40
N VAL A 437 18.44 -28.18 15.07
CA VAL A 437 18.42 -29.38 14.24
C VAL A 437 19.84 -29.76 13.83
N ALA A 438 20.02 -31.03 13.45
CA ALA A 438 21.29 -31.47 12.89
C ALA A 438 21.64 -30.67 11.63
N ASP A 439 22.94 -30.43 11.44
CA ASP A 439 23.51 -29.72 10.29
C ASP A 439 23.08 -28.25 10.13
N HIS A 440 22.38 -27.65 11.11
CA HIS A 440 22.15 -26.20 11.13
C HIS A 440 23.47 -25.44 11.16
N GLY A 441 24.46 -25.90 11.93
CA GLY A 441 25.77 -25.26 11.88
C GLY A 441 26.49 -25.14 13.20
N SER A 442 27.58 -24.40 13.17
CA SER A 442 28.33 -23.97 14.34
C SER A 442 28.74 -22.52 14.13
N ASP A 443 28.10 -21.61 14.86
CA ASP A 443 28.21 -20.18 14.59
C ASP A 443 29.22 -19.53 15.51
N TRP A 444 29.88 -18.50 15.00
CA TRP A 444 30.95 -17.79 15.69
C TRP A 444 30.51 -16.37 16.01
N ILE A 445 30.22 -16.10 17.29
CA ILE A 445 29.71 -14.83 17.78
C ILE A 445 30.89 -14.00 18.31
N GLN A 446 31.12 -12.82 17.71
CA GLN A 446 32.35 -12.04 17.90
C GLN A 446 32.34 -11.13 19.13
N ASP A 447 31.17 -10.78 19.64
CA ASP A 447 30.98 -9.71 20.62
C ASP A 447 29.91 -10.00 21.67
N TYR A 448 29.62 -11.27 21.93
CA TYR A 448 28.62 -11.66 22.92
C TYR A 448 28.89 -10.98 24.28
N ALA A 449 27.96 -10.12 24.71
CA ALA A 449 28.04 -9.36 25.94
C ALA A 449 26.80 -9.59 26.82
N GLY A 450 26.92 -10.50 27.79
CA GLY A 450 25.86 -10.75 28.76
C GLY A 450 25.52 -9.51 29.59
N ALA A 451 26.47 -8.59 29.78
CA ALA A 451 26.20 -7.33 30.46
C ALA A 451 25.25 -6.39 29.68
N GLU A 452 25.27 -6.45 28.35
CA GLU A 452 24.45 -5.60 27.47
C GLU A 452 23.02 -6.16 27.31
N GLY A 453 22.88 -7.47 27.47
CA GLY A 453 21.58 -8.15 27.53
C GLY A 453 21.45 -9.31 26.55
N ASP A 454 22.54 -9.65 25.87
CA ASP A 454 22.61 -10.66 24.83
C ASP A 454 22.13 -12.03 25.27
N ARG A 455 21.50 -12.73 24.33
CA ARG A 455 21.02 -14.10 24.54
C ARG A 455 21.23 -14.96 23.33
N LEU A 456 21.62 -16.20 23.60
CA LEU A 456 21.57 -17.29 22.64
C LEU A 456 20.15 -17.85 22.64
N VAL A 457 19.49 -17.91 21.49
CA VAL A 457 18.09 -18.35 21.37
C VAL A 457 18.05 -19.73 20.74
N TRP A 458 17.45 -20.68 21.46
CA TRP A 458 17.31 -22.06 21.03
C TRP A 458 15.93 -22.34 20.42
N GLY A 459 15.92 -22.76 19.15
CA GLY A 459 14.71 -23.11 18.38
C GLY A 459 14.31 -24.59 18.43
N GLY A 460 15.15 -25.47 18.99
CA GLY A 460 14.97 -26.94 18.90
C GLY A 460 13.89 -27.53 19.82
N GLY A 461 12.90 -26.74 20.23
CA GLY A 461 11.83 -27.13 21.15
C GLY A 461 12.19 -27.03 22.64
N GLU A 462 11.40 -27.69 23.49
CA GLU A 462 11.57 -27.65 24.95
C GLU A 462 12.94 -28.18 25.38
N ALA A 463 13.68 -27.36 26.11
CA ALA A 463 14.97 -27.67 26.71
C ALA A 463 15.16 -26.86 28.00
N GLY A 464 15.96 -27.38 28.92
CA GLY A 464 16.38 -26.66 30.12
C GLY A 464 17.90 -26.51 30.17
N ALA A 465 18.40 -25.71 31.11
CA ALA A 465 19.83 -25.41 31.28
C ALA A 465 20.77 -26.63 31.20
N ALA A 466 20.35 -27.78 31.75
CA ALA A 466 21.16 -29.01 31.75
C ALA A 466 21.47 -29.57 30.35
N ARG A 467 20.70 -29.17 29.32
CA ARG A 467 20.91 -29.56 27.91
C ARG A 467 22.23 -29.02 27.35
N PHE A 468 22.64 -27.85 27.82
CA PHE A 468 23.80 -27.14 27.29
C PHE A 468 25.03 -27.40 28.15
N GLN A 469 26.19 -27.49 27.51
CA GLN A 469 27.50 -27.56 28.13
C GLN A 469 28.33 -26.39 27.63
N VAL A 470 29.07 -25.73 28.51
CA VAL A 470 30.07 -24.74 28.09
C VAL A 470 31.46 -25.35 28.29
N ASN A 471 32.28 -25.28 27.25
CA ASN A 471 33.71 -25.58 27.33
C ASN A 471 34.50 -24.29 27.04
N TYR A 472 35.64 -24.12 27.70
CA TYR A 472 36.53 -23.00 27.45
C TYR A 472 37.84 -23.49 26.84
N ALA A 473 38.35 -22.78 25.85
CA ALA A 473 39.65 -23.07 25.25
C ALA A 473 40.34 -21.77 24.84
N ASP A 474 41.67 -21.76 24.89
CA ASP A 474 42.46 -20.69 24.26
C ASP A 474 42.53 -20.96 22.75
N THR A 475 41.97 -20.08 21.93
CA THR A 475 42.07 -20.18 20.47
C THR A 475 42.97 -19.08 19.88
N PRO A 476 44.17 -19.44 19.38
CA PRO A 476 45.09 -18.45 18.83
C PRO A 476 44.47 -17.70 17.63
N ASN A 477 44.45 -16.36 17.71
CA ASN A 477 43.95 -15.42 16.70
C ASN A 477 42.42 -15.31 16.59
N ALA A 478 41.66 -15.82 17.55
CA ALA A 478 40.20 -15.69 17.58
C ALA A 478 39.73 -14.39 18.24
N GLY A 479 40.41 -13.96 19.31
CA GLY A 479 40.12 -12.73 20.04
C GLY A 479 41.35 -12.11 20.70
N ALA A 480 41.14 -11.47 21.84
CA ALA A 480 42.14 -10.83 22.66
C ALA A 480 43.12 -11.85 23.24
N ALA A 481 44.42 -11.54 23.15
CA ALA A 481 45.47 -12.44 23.61
C ALA A 481 45.35 -12.72 25.12
N GLY A 482 45.08 -13.98 25.47
CA GLY A 482 45.01 -14.45 26.85
C GLY A 482 43.60 -14.53 27.44
N THR A 483 42.57 -14.24 26.64
CA THR A 483 41.17 -14.51 26.97
C THR A 483 40.74 -15.83 26.33
N GLN A 484 39.97 -16.64 27.06
CA GLN A 484 39.45 -17.90 26.53
C GLN A 484 38.13 -17.66 25.79
N GLU A 485 37.90 -18.45 24.75
CA GLU A 485 36.62 -18.51 24.06
C GLU A 485 35.70 -19.55 24.71
N ALA A 486 34.40 -19.28 24.71
CA ALA A 486 33.40 -20.20 25.22
C ALA A 486 32.71 -20.96 24.08
N PHE A 487 32.59 -22.28 24.23
CA PHE A 487 31.95 -23.16 23.26
C PHE A 487 30.69 -23.75 23.89
N VAL A 488 29.53 -23.29 23.44
CA VAL A 488 28.22 -23.78 23.88
C VAL A 488 27.83 -25.00 23.05
N ILE A 489 27.71 -26.13 23.72
CA ILE A 489 27.55 -27.46 23.12
C ILE A 489 26.20 -28.03 23.54
N ASP A 490 25.48 -28.59 22.57
CA ASP A 490 24.32 -29.43 22.83
C ASP A 490 24.79 -30.82 23.33
N LYS A 491 24.50 -31.18 24.58
CA LYS A 491 24.94 -32.47 25.15
C LYS A 491 24.31 -33.70 24.51
N ALA A 492 23.12 -33.59 23.92
CA ALA A 492 22.48 -34.78 23.37
C ALA A 492 23.01 -35.14 21.99
N THR A 493 23.48 -34.15 21.23
CA THR A 493 24.06 -34.35 19.90
C THR A 493 25.60 -34.33 19.93
N GLY A 494 26.19 -33.61 20.89
CA GLY A 494 27.62 -33.31 20.94
C GLY A 494 28.04 -32.17 19.99
N GLN A 495 27.09 -31.50 19.34
CA GLN A 495 27.35 -30.42 18.40
C GLN A 495 27.70 -29.11 19.14
N VAL A 496 28.72 -28.42 18.66
CA VAL A 496 28.96 -27.02 19.04
C VAL A 496 27.90 -26.17 18.34
N LEU A 497 27.09 -25.46 19.11
CA LEU A 497 26.06 -24.56 18.57
C LEU A 497 26.66 -23.18 18.33
N TRP A 498 27.34 -22.65 19.34
CA TRP A 498 27.94 -21.33 19.32
C TRP A 498 29.36 -21.39 19.88
N ALA A 499 30.28 -20.73 19.19
CA ALA A 499 31.58 -20.33 19.71
C ALA A 499 31.52 -18.82 19.98
N LEU A 500 31.80 -18.41 21.21
CA LEU A 500 31.72 -17.03 21.66
C LEU A 500 33.15 -16.50 21.85
N VAL A 501 33.50 -15.45 21.12
CA VAL A 501 34.83 -14.82 21.18
C VAL A 501 34.98 -14.03 22.48
N ASP A 502 36.13 -14.16 23.14
CA ASP A 502 36.51 -13.42 24.35
C ASP A 502 35.52 -13.47 25.54
N SER A 503 34.58 -14.42 25.54
CA SER A 503 33.44 -14.40 26.45
C SER A 503 33.63 -15.25 27.72
N ALA A 504 34.86 -15.66 28.06
CA ALA A 504 35.09 -16.54 29.21
C ALA A 504 34.70 -15.92 30.57
N ASP A 505 34.65 -14.60 30.65
CA ASP A 505 34.24 -13.86 31.85
C ASP A 505 32.77 -13.40 31.79
N GLU A 506 32.05 -13.71 30.70
CA GLU A 506 30.67 -13.29 30.48
C GLU A 506 29.64 -14.25 31.08
N THR A 507 28.49 -13.70 31.47
CA THR A 507 27.34 -14.53 31.90
C THR A 507 26.57 -15.00 30.67
N ILE A 508 26.77 -16.26 30.28
CA ILE A 508 26.13 -16.84 29.09
C ILE A 508 24.67 -17.18 29.38
N ARG A 509 23.76 -16.53 28.65
CA ARG A 509 22.32 -16.74 28.76
C ARG A 509 21.75 -17.42 27.53
N VAL A 510 21.00 -18.50 27.77
CA VAL A 510 20.25 -19.21 26.74
C VAL A 510 18.76 -19.04 26.97
N GLN A 511 18.05 -18.60 25.94
CA GLN A 511 16.60 -18.49 25.89
C GLN A 511 15.98 -19.70 25.18
N VAL A 512 14.99 -20.33 25.81
CA VAL A 512 14.18 -21.41 25.24
C VAL A 512 12.70 -21.05 25.40
N GLY A 513 12.04 -20.73 24.28
CA GLY A 513 10.69 -20.16 24.34
C GLY A 513 10.70 -18.85 25.14
N THR A 514 9.95 -18.80 26.24
CA THR A 514 9.89 -17.66 27.16
C THR A 514 10.88 -17.73 28.32
N ASP A 515 11.49 -18.88 28.55
CA ASP A 515 12.39 -19.09 29.68
C ASP A 515 13.82 -18.69 29.33
N VAL A 516 14.54 -18.12 30.28
CA VAL A 516 15.94 -17.72 30.14
C VAL A 516 16.76 -18.35 31.26
N PHE A 517 17.85 -19.01 30.89
CA PHE A 517 18.75 -19.71 31.81
C PHE A 517 20.17 -19.18 31.69
N GLU A 518 20.88 -19.11 32.81
CA GLU A 518 22.33 -18.95 32.83
C GLU A 518 22.98 -20.34 32.77
N ILE A 519 24.01 -20.50 31.93
CA ILE A 519 24.76 -21.75 31.77
C ILE A 519 26.25 -21.52 32.05
N ALA A 520 26.94 -22.55 32.56
CA ALA A 520 28.34 -22.48 32.98
C ALA A 520 29.11 -23.74 32.63
#